data_AF-A0AAW1YJ36-F1
#
_entry.id   AF-A0AAW1YJ36-F1
#
_cell.length_a   1.000
_cell.length_b   1.000
_cell.length_c   1.000
_cell.angle_alpha   90.00
_cell.angle_beta   90.00
_cell.angle_gamma   90.00
#
_symmetry.space_group_name_H-M   'P 1'
#
loop_
_entity.id
_entity.type
_entity.pdbx_description
1 polymer ?
#
loop_
_entity_poly.entity_id
_entity_poly.type
_entity_poly.pdbx_seq_one_letter_code
_entity_poly.pdbx_strand_id
1 'polypeptide(L)'
;MSDETQAALSVAIKEVLQVHKVCTFQLICEGLRNLTVRKSHQPKVDPKNKKLMAAQLGLEAPPEELQKVITQVAVNIDGSYVLISSPDHPEHDQLRNIVIQLLQGKNKGPLKKADVTTAAQAQLGREISNNEYSKVMNEICVSKGSAWYLKSGDGGPK
;
A
#
# COMPACT_ATOMS: atom_id res chain seq x y z
N MET A 1 19.19 -9.21 -5.90
CA MET A 1 18.46 -9.21 -7.20
C MET A 1 19.05 -8.20 -8.18
N SER A 2 18.88 -8.36 -9.50
CA SER A 2 19.25 -7.33 -10.49
C SER A 2 18.24 -6.18 -10.52
N ASP A 3 18.66 -4.97 -10.89
CA ASP A 3 17.80 -3.77 -10.95
C ASP A 3 16.54 -3.98 -11.80
N GLU A 4 16.67 -4.71 -12.91
CA GLU A 4 15.55 -5.04 -13.79
C GLU A 4 14.54 -5.98 -13.11
N THR A 5 15.02 -6.96 -12.33
CA THR A 5 14.18 -7.87 -11.55
C THR A 5 13.47 -7.11 -10.44
N GLN A 6 14.18 -6.19 -9.77
CA GLN A 6 13.62 -5.35 -8.72
C GLN A 6 12.52 -4.42 -9.26
N ALA A 7 12.73 -3.80 -10.42
CA ALA A 7 11.72 -2.96 -11.06
C ALA A 7 10.47 -3.77 -11.44
N ALA A 8 10.64 -4.97 -12.00
CA ALA A 8 9.53 -5.85 -12.34
C ALA A 8 8.78 -6.36 -11.09
N LEU A 9 9.51 -6.64 -9.99
CA LEU A 9 8.94 -7.03 -8.70
C LEU A 9 8.13 -5.88 -8.08
N SER A 10 8.66 -4.65 -8.09
CA SER A 10 7.93 -3.45 -7.62
C SER A 10 6.60 -3.26 -8.34
N VAL A 11 6.54 -3.55 -9.64
CA VAL A 11 5.28 -3.48 -10.41
C VAL A 11 4.31 -4.58 -9.99
N ALA A 12 4.77 -5.82 -9.78
CA ALA A 12 3.93 -6.91 -9.29
C ALA A 12 3.39 -6.63 -7.88
N ILE A 13 4.23 -6.10 -6.99
CA ILE A 13 3.83 -5.68 -5.64
C ILE A 13 2.76 -4.60 -5.71
N LYS A 14 2.94 -3.56 -6.55
CA LYS A 14 1.90 -2.54 -6.76
C LYS A 14 0.57 -3.15 -7.19
N GLU A 15 0.56 -4.11 -8.12
CA GLU A 15 -0.67 -4.79 -8.57
C GLU A 15 -1.40 -5.51 -7.41
N VAL A 16 -0.66 -6.14 -6.49
CA VAL A 16 -1.24 -6.76 -5.28
C VAL A 16 -1.81 -5.69 -4.33
N LEU A 17 -1.03 -4.64 -4.04
CA LEU A 17 -1.45 -3.61 -3.09
C LEU A 17 -2.61 -2.76 -3.63
N GLN A 18 -2.78 -2.63 -4.94
CA GLN A 18 -3.90 -1.91 -5.54
C GLN A 18 -5.27 -2.44 -5.10
N VAL A 19 -5.36 -3.75 -4.85
CA VAL A 19 -6.63 -4.40 -4.49
C VAL A 19 -7.05 -4.07 -3.05
N HIS A 20 -6.09 -4.05 -2.12
CA HIS A 20 -6.36 -3.95 -0.68
C HIS A 20 -5.95 -2.62 -0.06
N LYS A 21 -5.10 -1.82 -0.72
CA LYS A 21 -4.58 -0.48 -0.35
C LYS A 21 -3.71 -0.44 0.90
N VAL A 22 -4.02 -1.31 1.87
CA VAL A 22 -3.25 -1.63 3.07
C VAL A 22 -3.12 -3.16 3.12
N CYS A 23 -1.90 -3.68 3.26
CA CYS A 23 -1.64 -5.11 3.28
C CYS A 23 -0.66 -5.48 4.40
N THR A 24 -0.83 -6.65 5.02
CA THR A 24 0.25 -7.27 5.80
C THR A 24 1.30 -7.88 4.87
N PHE A 25 2.51 -8.14 5.40
CA PHE A 25 3.54 -8.86 4.64
C PHE A 25 3.03 -10.20 4.10
N GLN A 26 2.27 -10.93 4.92
CA GLN A 26 1.71 -12.23 4.55
C GLN A 26 0.73 -12.12 3.38
N LEU A 27 -0.15 -11.11 3.39
CA LEU A 27 -1.10 -10.88 2.30
C LEU A 27 -0.38 -10.48 1.00
N ILE A 28 0.73 -9.74 1.08
CA ILE A 28 1.55 -9.43 -0.10
C ILE A 28 2.15 -10.71 -0.67
N CYS A 29 2.75 -11.56 0.17
CA CYS A 29 3.31 -12.83 -0.27
C CYS A 29 2.25 -13.75 -0.89
N GLU A 30 1.06 -13.82 -0.29
CA GLU A 30 -0.06 -14.58 -0.84
C GLU A 30 -0.54 -14.01 -2.19
N GLY A 31 -0.65 -12.68 -2.30
CA GLY A 31 -1.00 -12.01 -3.54
C GLY A 31 0.02 -12.29 -4.66
N LEU A 32 1.32 -12.25 -4.35
CA LEU A 32 2.37 -12.60 -5.31
C LEU A 32 2.29 -14.07 -5.74
N ARG A 33 2.02 -15.01 -4.82
CA ARG A 33 1.78 -16.43 -5.17
C ARG A 33 0.54 -16.60 -6.04
N ASN A 34 -0.52 -15.87 -5.74
CA ASN A 34 -1.75 -15.92 -6.55
C ASN A 34 -1.50 -15.35 -7.96
N LEU A 35 -0.64 -14.33 -8.12
CA LEU A 35 -0.24 -13.81 -9.42
C LEU A 35 0.57 -14.84 -10.24
N THR A 36 1.44 -15.62 -9.59
CA THR A 36 2.19 -16.69 -10.27
C THR A 36 1.31 -17.89 -10.63
N VAL A 37 0.34 -18.27 -9.78
CA VAL A 37 -0.57 -19.40 -10.02
C VAL A 37 -1.69 -19.07 -11.01
N ARG A 38 -2.35 -17.91 -10.93
CA ARG A 38 -3.55 -17.60 -11.75
C ARG A 38 -3.29 -17.54 -13.25
N LYS A 39 -2.05 -17.32 -13.69
CA LYS A 39 -1.71 -17.20 -15.12
C LYS A 39 -1.12 -18.46 -15.74
N SER A 40 -0.81 -19.52 -14.97
CA SER A 40 -0.43 -20.83 -15.53
C SER A 40 -1.58 -21.50 -16.31
N HIS A 41 -2.83 -21.07 -16.09
CA HIS A 41 -4.03 -21.54 -16.79
C HIS A 41 -4.41 -20.73 -18.05
N GLN A 42 -3.63 -19.72 -18.45
CA GLN A 42 -3.85 -19.00 -19.71
C GLN A 42 -2.90 -19.50 -20.82
N PRO A 43 -3.39 -19.99 -21.98
CA PRO A 43 -2.56 -20.59 -23.03
C PRO A 43 -1.63 -19.62 -23.78
N LYS A 44 -1.53 -18.36 -23.36
CA LYS A 44 -0.79 -17.28 -24.04
C LYS A 44 0.11 -16.49 -23.07
N VAL A 45 0.75 -17.16 -22.11
CA VAL A 45 1.76 -16.48 -21.30
C VAL A 45 3.06 -16.47 -22.08
N ASP A 46 3.43 -15.29 -22.59
CA ASP A 46 4.76 -15.05 -23.11
C ASP A 46 5.80 -15.50 -22.07
N PRO A 47 6.80 -16.33 -22.46
CA PRO A 47 7.93 -16.70 -21.60
C PRO A 47 8.73 -15.49 -21.08
N LYS A 48 8.42 -14.29 -21.58
CA LYS A 48 9.01 -12.99 -21.22
C LYS A 48 8.20 -12.19 -20.20
N ASN A 49 7.24 -12.77 -19.48
CA ASN A 49 6.56 -12.03 -18.42
C ASN A 49 7.48 -11.84 -17.19
N LYS A 50 8.45 -10.93 -17.32
CA LYS A 50 9.48 -10.60 -16.33
C LYS A 50 8.91 -10.33 -14.93
N LYS A 51 7.65 -9.88 -14.86
CA LYS A 51 6.92 -9.65 -13.60
C LYS A 51 6.65 -10.94 -12.81
N LEU A 52 6.30 -12.04 -13.48
CA LEU A 52 6.02 -13.31 -12.82
C LEU A 52 7.30 -13.95 -12.30
N MET A 53 8.35 -13.94 -13.12
CA MET A 53 9.67 -14.39 -12.72
C MET A 53 10.19 -13.56 -11.54
N ALA A 54 10.04 -12.23 -11.59
CA ALA A 54 10.42 -11.36 -10.50
C ALA A 54 9.60 -11.59 -9.22
N ALA A 55 8.29 -11.84 -9.33
CA ALA A 55 7.44 -12.19 -8.19
C ALA A 55 7.87 -13.51 -7.55
N GLN A 56 8.19 -14.53 -8.36
CA GLN A 56 8.69 -15.81 -7.87
C GLN A 56 10.07 -15.66 -7.21
N LEU A 57 11.02 -14.98 -7.86
CA LEU A 57 12.33 -14.68 -7.30
C LEU A 57 12.23 -13.88 -6.00
N GLY A 58 11.29 -12.93 -5.91
CA GLY A 58 11.03 -12.17 -4.70
C GLY A 58 10.46 -13.01 -3.55
N LEU A 59 9.70 -14.07 -3.86
CA LEU A 59 9.17 -15.01 -2.87
C LEU A 59 10.22 -16.03 -2.40
N GLU A 60 11.17 -16.38 -3.27
CA GLU A 60 12.29 -17.28 -2.98
C GLU A 60 13.45 -16.55 -2.27
N ALA A 61 13.52 -15.23 -2.42
CA ALA A 61 14.53 -14.38 -1.77
C ALA A 61 14.32 -14.28 -0.25
N PRO A 62 15.36 -13.89 0.51
CA PRO A 62 15.23 -13.61 1.93
C PRO A 62 14.14 -12.55 2.20
N PRO A 63 13.38 -12.67 3.30
CA PRO A 63 12.33 -11.71 3.63
C PRO A 63 12.82 -10.25 3.66
N GLU A 64 14.07 -9.99 4.06
CA GLU A 64 14.61 -8.63 4.08
C GLU A 64 14.75 -8.02 2.67
N GLU A 65 15.09 -8.82 1.66
CA GLU A 65 15.18 -8.34 0.27
C GLU A 65 13.80 -7.98 -0.27
N LEU A 66 12.80 -8.84 -0.05
CA LEU A 66 11.44 -8.56 -0.46
C LEU A 66 10.89 -7.32 0.24
N GLN A 67 11.14 -7.18 1.56
CA GLN A 67 10.73 -6.00 2.32
C GLN A 67 11.35 -4.72 1.77
N LYS A 68 12.64 -4.72 1.40
CA LYS A 68 13.29 -3.55 0.78
C LYS A 68 12.58 -3.10 -0.50
N VAL A 69 12.13 -4.04 -1.33
CA VAL A 69 11.38 -3.71 -2.55
C VAL A 69 9.97 -3.22 -2.23
N ILE A 70 9.29 -3.83 -1.26
CA ILE A 70 7.97 -3.35 -0.79
C ILE A 70 8.08 -1.91 -0.26
N THR A 71 9.13 -1.59 0.51
CA THR A 71 9.31 -0.25 1.10
C THR A 71 9.58 0.85 0.07
N GLN A 72 9.88 0.51 -1.20
CA GLN A 72 10.02 1.50 -2.28
C GLN A 72 8.66 1.99 -2.80
N VAL A 73 7.60 1.20 -2.61
CA VAL A 73 6.27 1.49 -3.14
C VAL A 73 5.23 1.70 -2.05
N ALA A 74 5.51 1.23 -0.83
CA ALA A 74 4.63 1.30 0.32
C ALA A 74 5.40 1.67 1.59
N VAL A 75 4.70 2.29 2.54
CA VAL A 75 5.25 2.63 3.85
C VAL A 75 4.84 1.57 4.86
N ASN A 76 5.81 1.04 5.61
CA ASN A 76 5.55 0.14 6.72
C ASN A 76 5.14 0.95 7.97
N ILE A 77 3.97 0.60 8.52
CA ILE A 77 3.46 1.09 9.79
C ILE A 77 3.21 -0.15 10.66
N ASP A 78 4.18 -0.48 11.52
CA ASP A 78 4.08 -1.56 12.51
C ASP A 78 3.61 -2.91 11.90
N GLY A 79 4.18 -3.29 10.75
CA GLY A 79 3.86 -4.55 10.05
C GLY A 79 2.71 -4.48 9.03
N SER A 80 2.06 -3.32 8.90
CA SER A 80 1.10 -3.02 7.84
C SER A 80 1.74 -2.12 6.77
N TYR A 81 1.65 -2.51 5.51
CA TYR A 81 2.17 -1.76 4.38
C TYR A 81 1.07 -0.96 3.70
N VAL A 82 1.26 0.36 3.62
CA VAL A 82 0.32 1.30 3.00
C VAL A 82 0.93 1.83 1.72
N LEU A 83 0.23 1.71 0.59
CA LEU A 83 0.75 2.19 -0.69
C LEU A 83 1.02 3.71 -0.63
N ILE A 84 2.16 4.19 -1.15
CA ILE A 84 2.53 5.61 -1.08
C ILE A 84 1.57 6.47 -1.90
N SER A 85 1.26 6.04 -3.12
CA SER A 85 0.38 6.72 -4.05
C SER A 85 -0.95 5.96 -4.16
N SER A 86 -2.07 6.68 -4.18
CA SER A 86 -3.39 6.08 -4.37
C SER A 86 -3.57 5.64 -5.84
N PRO A 87 -4.04 4.41 -6.09
CA PRO A 87 -4.35 4.00 -7.45
C PRO A 87 -5.66 4.60 -7.98
N ASP A 88 -6.56 4.98 -7.08
CA ASP A 88 -7.89 5.51 -7.42
C ASP A 88 -7.88 7.06 -7.41
N HIS A 89 -7.09 7.67 -6.52
CA HIS A 89 -7.08 9.12 -6.26
C HIS A 89 -5.67 9.71 -6.11
N PRO A 90 -4.79 9.59 -7.12
CA PRO A 90 -3.43 10.13 -7.06
C PRO A 90 -3.41 11.66 -6.87
N GLU A 91 -4.48 12.36 -7.24
CA GLU A 91 -4.64 13.79 -7.00
C GLU A 91 -4.64 14.19 -5.51
N HIS A 92 -4.80 13.22 -4.60
CA HIS A 92 -4.81 13.42 -3.16
C HIS A 92 -3.57 12.86 -2.45
N ASP A 93 -2.51 12.50 -3.19
CA ASP A 93 -1.31 11.87 -2.63
C ASP A 93 -0.58 12.75 -1.61
N GLN A 94 -0.65 14.07 -1.76
CA GLN A 94 -0.07 15.00 -0.78
C GLN A 94 -0.74 14.85 0.60
N LEU A 95 -2.08 14.80 0.64
CA LEU A 95 -2.81 14.56 1.88
C LEU A 95 -2.59 13.12 2.38
N ARG A 96 -2.58 12.14 1.48
CA ARG A 96 -2.31 10.75 1.82
C ARG A 96 -0.99 10.58 2.56
N ASN A 97 0.08 11.23 2.07
CA ASN A 97 1.39 11.19 2.71
C ASN A 97 1.35 11.77 4.14
N ILE A 98 0.61 12.87 4.34
CA ILE A 98 0.42 13.47 5.67
C ILE A 98 -0.31 12.50 6.60
N VAL A 99 -1.37 11.84 6.13
CA VAL A 99 -2.10 10.84 6.94
C VAL A 99 -1.20 9.65 7.28
N ILE A 100 -0.37 9.17 6.34
CA ILE A 100 0.60 8.10 6.59
C ILE A 100 1.60 8.51 7.68
N GLN A 101 2.17 9.72 7.62
CA GLN A 101 3.08 10.22 8.65
C GLN A 101 2.43 10.32 10.03
N LEU A 102 1.18 10.82 10.08
CA LEU A 102 0.43 10.88 11.33
C LEU A 102 0.16 9.49 11.91
N LEU A 103 -0.16 8.50 11.06
CA LEU A 103 -0.37 7.11 11.48
C LEU A 103 0.94 6.46 11.97
N GLN A 104 2.08 6.79 11.38
CA GLN A 104 3.40 6.36 11.88
C GLN A 104 3.67 6.93 13.27
N GLY A 105 3.46 8.23 13.47
CA GLY A 105 3.68 8.88 14.77
C GLY A 105 2.73 8.41 15.87
N LYS A 106 1.54 7.93 15.50
CA LYS A 106 0.53 7.41 16.44
C LYS A 106 0.38 5.89 16.43
N ASN A 107 1.31 5.14 15.86
CA ASN A 107 1.27 3.67 15.80
C ASN A 107 -0.10 3.11 15.37
N LYS A 108 -0.54 3.43 14.14
CA LYS A 108 -1.83 3.04 13.53
C LYS A 108 -3.07 3.76 14.07
N GLY A 109 -2.91 4.77 14.91
CA GLY A 109 -3.99 5.65 15.39
C GLY A 109 -4.13 5.62 16.92
N PRO A 110 -5.11 6.35 17.49
CA PRO A 110 -6.22 7.02 16.81
C PRO A 110 -5.86 8.34 16.11
N LEU A 111 -6.46 8.57 14.95
CA LEU A 111 -6.51 9.89 14.30
C LEU A 111 -7.90 10.51 14.41
N LYS A 112 -7.96 11.78 14.79
CA LYS A 112 -9.16 12.62 14.69
C LYS A 112 -9.07 13.48 13.45
N LYS A 113 -10.23 13.95 12.96
CA LYS A 113 -10.29 14.89 11.84
C LYS A 113 -9.43 16.13 12.07
N ALA A 114 -9.43 16.66 13.30
CA ALA A 114 -8.63 17.82 13.69
C ALA A 114 -7.12 17.58 13.48
N ASP A 115 -6.60 16.39 13.83
CA ASP A 115 -5.18 16.06 13.63
C ASP A 115 -4.80 16.20 12.14
N VAL A 116 -5.66 15.67 11.27
CA VAL A 116 -5.43 15.67 9.82
C VAL A 116 -5.56 17.07 9.24
N THR A 117 -6.59 17.83 9.61
CA THR A 117 -6.80 19.19 9.09
C THR A 117 -5.71 20.15 9.55
N THR A 118 -5.26 20.05 10.81
CA THR A 118 -4.16 20.87 11.34
C THR A 118 -2.84 20.54 10.66
N ALA A 119 -2.51 19.26 10.49
CA ALA A 119 -1.30 18.86 9.77
C ALA A 119 -1.35 19.25 8.29
N ALA A 120 -2.51 19.10 7.63
CA ALA A 120 -2.71 19.49 6.24
C ALA A 120 -2.55 21.00 6.05
N GLN A 121 -3.13 21.83 6.93
CA GLN A 121 -2.94 23.27 6.88
C GLN A 121 -1.46 23.65 7.04
N ALA A 122 -0.76 23.02 7.99
CA ALA A 122 0.65 23.31 8.27
C ALA A 122 1.59 22.90 7.11
N GLN A 123 1.32 21.77 6.45
CA GLN A 123 2.20 21.22 5.41
C GLN A 123 1.81 21.62 3.98
N LEU A 124 0.52 21.77 3.68
CA LEU A 124 0.02 22.13 2.35
C LEU A 124 -0.25 23.63 2.21
N GLY A 125 -0.31 24.38 3.31
CA GLY A 125 -0.63 25.81 3.31
C GLY A 125 -2.07 26.12 2.86
N ARG A 126 -2.95 25.12 2.81
CA ARG A 126 -4.35 25.25 2.38
C ARG A 126 -5.28 24.37 3.21
N GLU A 127 -6.55 24.77 3.25
CA GLU A 127 -7.60 23.91 3.77
C GLU A 127 -7.86 22.74 2.81
N ILE A 128 -8.15 21.57 3.38
CA ILE A 128 -8.54 20.37 2.64
C ILE A 128 -10.06 20.29 2.56
N SER A 129 -10.58 19.85 1.42
CA SER A 129 -12.01 19.65 1.28
C SER A 129 -12.48 18.41 2.04
N ASN A 130 -13.76 18.39 2.44
CA ASN A 130 -14.36 17.18 3.05
C ASN A 130 -14.31 15.97 2.11
N ASN A 131 -14.38 16.19 0.80
CA ASN A 131 -14.31 15.13 -0.20
C ASN A 131 -12.90 14.51 -0.26
N GLU A 132 -11.87 15.35 -0.36
CA GLU A 132 -10.45 14.95 -0.33
C GLU A 132 -10.14 14.18 0.96
N TYR A 133 -10.55 14.71 2.11
CA TYR A 133 -10.42 14.05 3.41
C TYR A 133 -11.10 12.66 3.41
N SER A 134 -12.36 12.60 2.99
CA SER A 134 -13.14 11.36 3.03
C SER A 134 -12.56 10.29 2.12
N LYS A 135 -12.11 10.65 0.92
CA LYS A 135 -11.46 9.72 -0.01
C LYS A 135 -10.20 9.11 0.61
N VAL A 136 -9.28 9.94 1.09
CA VAL A 136 -8.01 9.46 1.69
C VAL A 136 -8.28 8.60 2.92
N MET A 137 -9.11 9.07 3.86
CA MET A 137 -9.36 8.37 5.11
C MET A 137 -10.05 7.03 4.90
N ASN A 138 -11.06 6.95 4.04
CA ASN A 138 -11.76 5.68 3.77
C ASN A 138 -10.89 4.69 2.98
N GLU A 139 -9.89 5.17 2.24
CA GLU A 139 -9.01 4.28 1.49
C GLU A 139 -8.10 3.46 2.43
N ILE A 140 -7.48 4.11 3.42
CA ILE A 140 -6.43 3.49 4.27
C ILE A 140 -6.81 3.29 5.74
N CYS A 141 -7.88 3.94 6.21
CA CYS A 141 -8.33 3.84 7.60
C CYS A 141 -9.74 3.24 7.71
N VAL A 142 -10.06 2.78 8.92
CA VAL A 142 -11.39 2.38 9.35
C VAL A 142 -11.82 3.27 10.52
N SER A 143 -13.07 3.71 10.51
CA SER A 143 -13.63 4.49 11.62
C SER A 143 -14.06 3.56 12.75
N LYS A 144 -13.68 3.91 13.99
CA LYS A 144 -14.18 3.29 15.22
C LYS A 144 -14.66 4.43 16.13
N GLY A 145 -15.97 4.69 16.11
CA GLY A 145 -16.58 5.83 16.79
C GLY A 145 -16.18 7.16 16.12
N SER A 146 -15.56 8.06 16.88
CA SER A 146 -15.09 9.37 16.38
C SER A 146 -13.62 9.39 15.97
N ALA A 147 -12.97 8.23 15.90
CA ALA A 147 -11.54 8.09 15.65
C ALA A 147 -11.28 7.13 14.49
N TRP A 148 -10.19 7.38 13.78
CA TRP A 148 -9.73 6.59 12.66
C TRP A 148 -8.51 5.77 13.05
N TYR A 149 -8.48 4.53 12.59
CA TYR A 149 -7.38 3.61 12.78
C TYR A 149 -6.96 3.08 11.42
N LEU A 150 -5.67 2.78 11.25
CA LEU A 150 -5.21 2.11 10.03
C LEU A 150 -5.98 0.79 9.85
N LYS A 151 -6.34 0.46 8.61
CA LYS A 151 -6.90 -0.86 8.29
C LYS A 151 -5.92 -1.96 8.67
N SER A 152 -6.45 -3.11 9.10
CA SER A 152 -5.66 -4.31 9.46
C SER A 152 -4.77 -4.78 8.30
N GLY A 153 -5.29 -4.69 7.08
CA GLY A 153 -4.61 -5.13 5.87
C GLY A 153 -4.52 -6.65 5.74
N ASP A 154 -5.36 -7.38 6.47
CA ASP A 154 -5.53 -8.84 6.44
C ASP A 154 -6.50 -9.31 5.34
N GLY A 155 -7.01 -8.40 4.50
CA GLY A 155 -8.01 -8.73 3.48
C GLY A 155 -9.44 -8.87 4.02
N GLY A 156 -9.69 -8.47 5.28
CA GLY A 156 -11.02 -8.39 5.87
C GLY A 156 -11.98 -7.49 5.08
N PRO A 157 -13.30 -7.58 5.36
CA PRO A 157 -14.34 -6.94 4.53
C PRO A 157 -14.12 -5.43 4.36
N LYS A 158 -14.35 -4.97 3.12
CA LYS A 158 -14.14 -3.60 2.63
C LYS A 158 -15.06 -2.58 3.27
#